data_AF-A0A9E3SQ16-F1
#
_entry.id   AF-A0A9E3SQ16-F1
#
_cell.length_a   1.000
_cell.length_b   1.000
_cell.length_c   1.000
_cell.angle_alpha   90.00
_cell.angle_beta   90.00
_cell.angle_gamma   90.00
#
_symmetry.space_group_name_H-M   'P 1'
#
loop_
_entity.id
_entity.type
_entity.pdbx_description
1 polymer ?
#
loop_
_entity_poly.entity_id
_entity_poly.type
_entity_poly.pdbx_seq_one_letter_code
_entity_poly.pdbx_strand_id
1 'polypeptide(L)'
;MITLQIHMANAEPIKLDVEEIPNLSDVAVMGSNPRDRQERELSWVDDGVSTVIIPWSRINFIQVLPDQEAAEEFPLPFRND
;
A
#
# COMPACT_ATOMS: atom_id res chain seq x y z
N MET A 1 -1.01 12.32 2.21
CA MET A 1 -0.24 11.33 1.43
C MET A 1 -0.94 9.99 1.64
N ILE A 2 -1.26 9.25 0.59
CA ILE A 2 -2.14 8.07 0.68
C ILE A 2 -1.28 6.83 0.88
N THR A 3 -1.50 6.07 1.94
CA THR A 3 -0.82 4.79 2.12
C THR A 3 -1.67 3.65 1.54
N LEU A 4 -1.08 2.92 0.61
CA LEU A 4 -1.65 1.72 0.02
C LEU A 4 -0.96 0.49 0.62
N GLN A 5 -1.74 -0.52 1.03
CA GLN A 5 -1.23 -1.86 1.28
C GLN A 5 -1.51 -2.75 0.06
N ILE A 6 -0.45 -3.15 -0.63
CA ILE A 6 -0.51 -3.93 -1.87
C ILE A 6 -0.30 -5.41 -1.54
N HIS A 7 -1.25 -6.24 -1.94
CA HIS A 7 -1.17 -7.69 -1.81
C HIS A 7 -0.70 -8.29 -3.13
N MET A 8 0.50 -8.87 -3.14
CA MET A 8 1.14 -9.38 -4.35
C MET A 8 1.00 -10.90 -4.48
N ALA A 9 0.98 -11.40 -5.71
CA ALA A 9 0.98 -12.83 -5.98
C ALA A 9 2.27 -13.49 -5.45
N ASN A 10 2.11 -14.49 -4.58
CA ASN A 10 3.19 -15.27 -3.97
C ASN A 10 4.21 -14.44 -3.18
N ALA A 11 3.79 -13.30 -2.61
CA ALA A 11 4.64 -12.48 -1.74
C ALA A 11 3.82 -11.89 -0.59
N GLU A 12 4.52 -11.53 0.49
CA GLU A 12 3.90 -10.83 1.62
C GLU A 12 3.40 -9.44 1.21
N PRO A 13 2.32 -8.94 1.83
CA PRO A 13 1.81 -7.60 1.53
C PRO A 13 2.79 -6.51 1.96
N ILE A 14 2.87 -5.45 1.16
CA ILE A 14 3.73 -4.30 1.42
C ILE A 14 2.93 -3.02 1.46
N LYS A 15 3.45 -2.01 2.15
CA LYS A 15 2.92 -0.64 2.18
C LYS A 15 3.75 0.27 1.28
N LEU A 16 3.06 1.15 0.58
CA LEU A 16 3.60 2.16 -0.31
C LEU A 16 2.83 3.46 -0.13
N ASP A 17 3.54 4.58 -0.16
CA ASP A 17 2.92 5.89 -0.15
C ASP A 17 2.79 6.42 -1.58
N VAL A 18 1.60 6.90 -1.93
CA VAL A 18 1.27 7.46 -3.24
C VAL A 18 0.66 8.85 -3.09
N GLU A 19 0.84 9.67 -4.12
CA GLU A 19 0.22 11.00 -4.19
C GLU A 19 -1.28 10.89 -4.53
N GLU A 20 -1.63 9.94 -5.39
CA GLU A 20 -3.00 9.71 -5.86
C GLU A 20 -3.34 8.22 -5.92
N ILE A 21 -4.62 7.91 -5.80
CA ILE A 21 -5.11 6.53 -5.95
C ILE A 21 -4.93 6.11 -7.41
N PRO A 22 -4.35 4.92 -7.68
CA PRO A 22 -4.16 4.46 -9.04
C PRO A 22 -5.50 4.25 -9.77
N ASN A 23 -5.53 4.62 -11.05
CA ASN A 23 -6.68 4.49 -11.93
C ASN A 23 -6.79 3.06 -12.49
N LEU A 24 -8.01 2.67 -12.90
CA LEU A 24 -8.27 1.36 -13.51
C LEU A 24 -7.55 1.15 -14.85
N SER A 25 -7.11 2.23 -15.51
CA SER A 25 -6.34 2.20 -16.76
C SER A 25 -4.84 2.06 -16.55
N ASP A 26 -4.35 2.18 -15.30
CA ASP A 26 -2.92 2.15 -15.03
C ASP A 26 -2.37 0.74 -15.18
N VAL A 27 -1.18 0.64 -15.75
CA VAL A 27 -0.49 -0.65 -15.98
C VAL A 27 0.40 -1.05 -14.80
N ALA A 28 0.64 -0.12 -13.87
CA ALA A 28 1.48 -0.30 -12.70
C ALA A 28 1.10 0.68 -11.59
N VAL A 29 1.49 0.37 -10.36
CA VAL A 29 1.41 1.26 -9.20
C VAL A 29 2.82 1.72 -8.86
N MET A 30 3.03 3.04 -8.86
CA MET A 30 4.28 3.67 -8.45
C MET A 30 4.07 4.31 -7.08
N GLY A 31 4.99 4.05 -6.16
CA GLY A 31 4.92 4.63 -4.81
C GLY A 31 6.29 4.74 -4.17
N SER A 32 6.36 5.58 -3.14
CA SER A 32 7.55 5.79 -2.32
C SER A 32 7.46 5.06 -0.98
N ASN A 33 8.58 5.02 -0.26
CA ASN A 33 8.68 4.48 1.09
C ASN A 33 8.16 3.02 1.20
N PRO A 34 8.68 2.10 0.36
CA PRO A 34 8.28 0.70 0.37
C PRO A 34 8.67 0.05 1.71
N ARG A 35 7.69 -0.51 2.39
CA ARG A 35 7.88 -1.14 3.71
C ARG A 35 6.95 -2.30 3.91
N ASP A 36 7.27 -3.21 4.82
CA ASP A 36 6.37 -4.30 5.15
C ASP A 36 5.19 -3.83 6.03
N ARG A 37 4.32 -4.76 6.39
CA ARG A 37 3.14 -4.45 7.21
C ARG A 37 3.45 -3.89 8.61
N GLN A 38 4.68 -4.11 9.09
CA GLN A 38 5.23 -3.68 10.38
C GLN A 38 6.17 -2.47 10.25
N GLU A 39 6.15 -1.75 9.13
CA GLU A 39 6.99 -0.58 8.86
C GLU A 39 8.50 -0.89 8.76
N ARG A 40 8.86 -2.13 8.43
CA ARG A 40 10.26 -2.55 8.26
C ARG A 40 10.68 -2.50 6.79
N GLU A 41 11.97 -2.36 6.57
CA GLU A 41 12.57 -2.43 5.23
C GLU A 41 12.31 -3.79 4.56
N LEU A 42 12.15 -3.75 3.24
CA LEU A 42 11.90 -4.93 2.43
C LEU A 42 13.24 -5.56 2.01
N SER A 43 13.42 -6.85 2.28
CA SER A 43 14.66 -7.57 1.99
C SER A 43 15.02 -7.67 0.50
N TRP A 44 14.09 -7.33 -0.38
CA TRP A 44 14.25 -7.39 -1.84
C TRP A 44 14.38 -6.01 -2.48
N VAL A 45 14.35 -4.94 -1.68
CA VAL A 45 14.61 -3.57 -2.14
C VAL A 45 16.07 -3.24 -1.82
N ASP A 46 16.79 -2.68 -2.80
CA ASP A 46 18.19 -2.28 -2.63
C ASP A 46 18.33 -1.04 -1.74
N ASP A 47 19.48 -0.91 -1.08
CA ASP A 47 19.81 0.24 -0.24
C ASP A 47 19.66 1.58 -0.99
N GLY A 48 18.98 2.53 -0.37
CA GLY A 48 18.78 3.88 -0.91
C GLY A 48 17.67 4.00 -1.97
N VAL A 49 16.97 2.91 -2.31
CA VAL A 49 15.79 2.96 -3.18
C VAL A 49 14.62 3.59 -2.43
N SER A 50 14.17 4.75 -2.89
CA SER A 50 13.04 5.48 -2.31
C SER A 50 11.70 5.16 -2.95
N THR A 51 11.70 4.65 -4.18
CA THR A 51 10.52 4.53 -5.06
C THR A 51 10.56 3.21 -5.80
N VAL A 52 9.42 2.53 -5.85
CA VAL A 52 9.25 1.28 -6.60
C VAL A 52 8.04 1.38 -7.54
N ILE A 53 8.09 0.63 -8.63
CA ILE A 53 7.00 0.51 -9.60
C ILE A 53 6.62 -0.97 -9.66
N ILE A 54 5.37 -1.28 -9.33
CA ILE A 54 4.86 -2.64 -9.27
C ILE A 54 3.85 -2.84 -10.39
N PRO A 55 4.05 -3.80 -11.30
CA PRO A 55 3.13 -4.04 -12.40
C PRO A 55 1.79 -4.56 -11.89
N TRP A 56 0.69 -4.11 -12.50
CA TRP A 56 -0.67 -4.49 -12.11
C TRP A 56 -0.89 -6.01 -12.16
N SER A 57 -0.22 -6.68 -13.11
CA SER A 57 -0.27 -8.14 -13.30
C SER A 57 0.26 -8.96 -12.12
N ARG A 58 0.92 -8.33 -11.14
CA ARG A 58 1.44 -8.99 -9.93
C ARG A 58 0.59 -8.69 -8.69
N ILE A 59 -0.40 -7.82 -8.78
CA ILE A 59 -1.21 -7.34 -7.66
C ILE A 59 -2.52 -8.13 -7.63
N ASN A 60 -2.81 -8.75 -6.49
CA ASN A 60 -4.08 -9.44 -6.25
C ASN A 60 -5.18 -8.44 -5.87
N PHE A 61 -4.89 -7.53 -4.94
CA PHE A 61 -5.76 -6.42 -4.56
C PHE A 61 -4.97 -5.35 -3.78
N ILE A 62 -5.59 -4.19 -3.59
CA ILE A 62 -5.01 -3.03 -2.89
C ILE A 62 -5.96 -2.60 -1.77
N GLN A 63 -5.42 -2.33 -0.58
CA GLN A 63 -6.15 -1.66 0.50
C GLN A 63 -5.69 -0.21 0.57
N VAL A 64 -6.63 0.72 0.54
CA VAL A 64 -6.37 2.12 0.89
C VAL A 64 -6.45 2.21 2.41
N LEU A 65 -5.34 2.50 3.07
CA LEU A 65 -5.32 2.65 4.52
C LEU A 65 -5.92 4.00 4.90
N PRO A 66 -6.73 4.06 5.99
CA PRO A 66 -7.26 5.33 6.46
C PRO A 66 -6.12 6.24 6.88
N ASP A 67 -6.25 7.54 6.58
CA ASP A 67 -5.41 8.54 7.22
C ASP A 67 -5.68 8.55 8.73
N GLN A 68 -4.67 8.83 9.56
CA GLN A 68 -4.84 8.90 11.01
C GLN A 68 -5.90 9.94 11.40
N GLU A 69 -6.07 11.00 10.61
CA GLU A 69 -7.11 12.01 10.80
C GLU A 69 -8.49 11.60 10.23
N ALA A 70 -8.54 10.67 9.28
CA ALA A 70 -9.77 10.21 8.62
C ALA A 70 -10.43 9.00 9.31
N ALA A 71 -9.83 8.47 10.37
CA ALA A 71 -10.29 7.27 11.09
C ALA A 71 -11.64 7.45 11.81
N GLU A 72 -12.19 8.66 11.91
CA GLU A 72 -13.43 8.94 12.65
C GLU A 72 -14.72 8.88 11.80
N GLU A 73 -14.66 8.78 10.47
CA GLU A 73 -15.87 8.98 9.64
C GLU A 73 -16.76 7.74 9.50
N PHE A 74 -16.25 6.53 9.79
CA PHE A 74 -17.03 5.30 9.68
C PHE A 74 -17.17 4.61 11.05
N PRO A 75 -18.39 4.56 11.64
CA PRO A 75 -18.61 3.76 12.84
C PRO A 75 -18.29 2.30 12.51
N LEU A 76 -17.31 1.71 13.22
CA LEU A 76 -16.88 0.33 13.03
C LEU A 76 -18.06 -0.61 13.36
N PRO A 77 -18.81 -1.12 12.36
CA PRO A 77 -20.11 -1.71 12.63
C PRO A 77 -20.03 -3.08 13.31
N PHE A 78 -18.83 -3.63 13.44
CA PHE A 78 -18.58 -5.00 13.91
C PHE A 78 -17.59 -5.08 15.07
N ARG A 79 -17.17 -3.93 15.63
CA ARG A 79 -16.34 -3.91 16.84
C ARG A 79 -17.24 -3.46 17.99
N ASN A 80 -18.05 -4.40 18.49
CA ASN A 80 -18.70 -4.23 19.78
C ASN A 80 -17.63 -4.35 20.87
N ASP A 81 -17.61 -3.40 21.78
CA ASP A 81 -16.75 -3.38 22.97
C ASP A 81 -16.84 -4.69 23.79
#